data_AF-I0V4V9-F1
#
_entry.id   AF-I0V4V9-F1
#
_cell.length_a   1.000
_cell.length_b   1.000
_cell.length_c   1.000
_cell.angle_alpha   90.00
_cell.angle_beta   90.00
_cell.angle_gamma   90.00
#
_symmetry.space_group_name_H-M   'P 1'
#
loop_
_entity.id
_entity.type
_entity.pdbx_description
1 polymer ?
#
loop_
_entity_poly.entity_id
_entity_poly.type
_entity_poly.pdbx_seq_one_letter_code
_entity_poly.pdbx_strand_id
1 'polypeptide(L)'
;MASDHDHRLLPLRREFGQAWHGFDRNQVVQYLDHLEAQVHRLITERDAAMARANDSARELDGARREIAKLRDRVEELKKPPERVEDLDERMQRTVQLAETQAAEILARAEAAAEKNWAESSKVSKRLHERYQKLLETLDSHADELKREHEEALAATKAEVQRMTTEAAKRREQLDAEAEHKRRRIESDFQSRLAAEKSALEKHVADQTTASKNAAERRIAEATAEAKRLVDEATAKARKLVDEATAEADRRTTEANEVVSRLTRIREEARARLAEADQVLRRSEAALIPPSDEEATVITKAASRPGA
;
A
#
# COMPACT_ATOMS: atom_id res chain seq x y z
N MET A 1 -99.23 -45.31 93.50
CA MET A 1 -100.64 -45.22 93.92
C MET A 1 -101.51 -45.80 92.83
N ALA A 2 -101.68 -47.12 92.83
CA ALA A 2 -102.76 -47.81 92.14
C ALA A 2 -102.93 -49.14 92.87
N SER A 3 -104.11 -49.30 93.42
CA SER A 3 -104.53 -50.34 94.34
C SER A 3 -104.46 -51.73 93.74
N ASP A 4 -103.71 -52.62 94.37
CA ASP A 4 -103.88 -54.07 94.22
C ASP A 4 -105.08 -54.46 95.10
N HIS A 5 -106.27 -54.05 94.65
CA HIS A 5 -107.54 -54.48 95.21
C HIS A 5 -107.68 -55.99 94.94
N ASP A 6 -107.52 -56.80 95.97
CA ASP A 6 -108.23 -58.07 96.17
C ASP A 6 -108.53 -58.88 94.90
N HIS A 7 -107.49 -59.23 94.13
CA HIS A 7 -107.56 -60.28 93.12
C HIS A 7 -107.54 -61.68 93.77
N ARG A 8 -108.32 -61.86 94.85
CA ARG A 8 -108.68 -63.18 95.34
C ARG A 8 -109.73 -63.74 94.39
N LEU A 9 -109.26 -64.41 93.34
CA LEU A 9 -110.03 -65.44 92.65
C LEU A 9 -110.44 -66.46 93.73
N LEU A 10 -111.61 -66.27 94.32
CA LEU A 10 -112.15 -67.20 95.29
C LEU A 10 -112.29 -68.55 94.59
N PRO A 11 -111.78 -69.65 95.17
CA PRO A 11 -111.84 -70.95 94.53
C PRO A 11 -113.29 -71.30 94.25
N LEU A 12 -113.59 -71.52 92.96
CA LEU A 12 -114.85 -72.05 92.47
C LEU A 12 -115.23 -73.28 93.32
N ARG A 13 -116.37 -73.25 94.02
CA ARG A 13 -116.86 -74.41 94.78
C ARG A 13 -116.98 -75.58 93.80
N ARG A 14 -116.10 -76.58 93.94
CA ARG A 14 -115.97 -77.71 93.02
C ARG A 14 -116.97 -78.84 93.26
N GLU A 15 -117.80 -78.73 94.30
CA GLU A 15 -118.72 -79.79 94.69
C GLU A 15 -120.12 -79.19 94.87
N PHE A 16 -121.06 -79.71 94.10
CA PHE A 16 -122.49 -79.44 94.26
C PHE A 16 -123.10 -80.53 95.15
N GLY A 17 -123.98 -80.16 96.08
CA GLY A 17 -124.74 -81.13 96.87
C GLY A 17 -125.60 -82.04 95.97
N GLN A 18 -125.69 -83.32 96.29
CA GLN A 18 -126.52 -84.29 95.57
C GLN A 18 -127.96 -84.28 96.11
N ALA A 19 -128.93 -84.12 95.21
CA ALA A 19 -130.36 -84.33 95.43
C ALA A 19 -130.77 -85.71 94.91
N TRP A 20 -131.99 -86.16 95.24
CA TRP A 20 -132.47 -87.53 95.06
C TRP A 20 -132.33 -88.10 93.63
N HIS A 21 -132.13 -87.24 92.61
CA HIS A 21 -131.63 -87.61 91.28
C HIS A 21 -130.78 -86.48 90.63
N GLY A 22 -129.57 -86.22 91.12
CA GLY A 22 -128.60 -85.31 90.46
C GLY A 22 -128.02 -84.22 91.38
N PHE A 23 -127.44 -83.17 90.82
CA PHE A 23 -126.93 -82.03 91.59
C PHE A 23 -128.06 -81.04 91.95
N ASP A 24 -127.93 -80.34 93.07
CA ASP A 24 -128.84 -79.28 93.48
C ASP A 24 -128.87 -78.15 92.43
N ARG A 25 -130.01 -78.03 91.73
CA ARG A 25 -130.22 -77.07 90.65
C ARG A 25 -130.00 -75.62 91.10
N ASN A 26 -130.34 -75.28 92.34
CA ASN A 26 -130.12 -73.93 92.87
C ASN A 26 -128.64 -73.63 93.06
N GLN A 27 -127.85 -74.61 93.50
CA GLN A 27 -126.40 -74.46 93.65
C GLN A 27 -125.69 -74.32 92.30
N VAL A 28 -126.15 -75.06 91.28
CA VAL A 28 -125.60 -74.95 89.92
C VAL A 28 -125.89 -73.58 89.31
N VAL A 29 -127.11 -73.04 89.46
CA VAL A 29 -127.45 -71.69 88.96
C VAL A 29 -126.62 -70.62 89.66
N GLN A 30 -126.52 -70.64 91.00
CA GLN A 30 -125.69 -69.69 91.74
C GLN A 30 -124.21 -69.74 91.32
N TYR A 31 -123.71 -70.94 91.00
CA TYR A 31 -122.35 -71.11 90.51
C TYR A 31 -122.16 -70.56 89.09
N LEU A 32 -123.14 -70.78 88.20
CA LEU A 32 -123.12 -70.20 86.85
C LEU A 32 -123.20 -68.67 86.89
N ASP A 33 -124.06 -68.10 87.73
CA ASP A 33 -124.16 -66.65 87.94
C ASP A 33 -122.83 -66.08 88.48
N HIS A 34 -122.18 -66.81 89.40
CA HIS A 34 -120.87 -66.43 89.93
C HIS A 34 -119.77 -66.50 88.85
N LEU A 35 -119.75 -67.56 88.05
CA LEU A 35 -118.84 -67.70 86.91
C LEU A 35 -119.05 -66.61 85.87
N GLU A 36 -120.31 -66.31 85.54
CA GLU A 36 -120.66 -65.24 84.61
C GLU A 36 -120.18 -63.89 85.14
N ALA A 37 -120.38 -63.61 86.44
CA ALA A 37 -119.85 -62.40 87.08
C ALA A 37 -118.31 -62.34 87.07
N GLN A 38 -117.62 -63.48 87.28
CA GLN A 38 -116.16 -63.57 87.18
C GLN A 38 -115.66 -63.33 85.75
N VAL A 39 -116.31 -63.91 84.74
CA VAL A 39 -115.96 -63.70 83.32
C VAL A 39 -116.18 -62.24 82.93
N HIS A 40 -117.31 -61.63 83.33
CA HIS A 40 -117.55 -60.20 83.10
C HIS A 40 -116.47 -59.34 83.79
N ARG A 41 -116.08 -59.65 85.02
CA ARG A 41 -114.97 -58.95 85.70
C ARG A 41 -113.66 -59.10 84.92
N LEU A 42 -113.29 -60.31 84.50
CA LEU A 42 -112.09 -60.56 83.69
C LEU A 42 -112.12 -59.82 82.35
N ILE A 43 -113.28 -59.74 81.70
CA ILE A 43 -113.48 -58.94 80.48
C ILE A 43 -113.24 -57.45 80.78
N THR A 44 -113.81 -56.91 81.86
CA THR A 44 -113.58 -55.50 82.24
C THR A 44 -112.13 -55.21 82.62
N GLU A 45 -111.46 -56.13 83.32
CA GLU A 45 -110.06 -56.01 83.69
C GLU A 45 -109.15 -56.11 82.45
N ARG A 46 -109.44 -57.03 81.52
CA ARG A 46 -108.78 -57.13 80.22
C ARG A 46 -108.95 -55.83 79.43
N ASP A 47 -110.16 -55.29 79.35
CA ASP A 47 -110.43 -54.07 78.60
C ASP A 47 -109.73 -52.86 79.22
N ALA A 48 -109.70 -52.76 80.56
CA ALA A 48 -108.92 -51.75 81.28
C ALA A 48 -107.40 -51.93 81.10
N ALA A 49 -106.89 -53.17 81.05
CA ALA A 49 -105.50 -53.45 80.76
C ALA A 49 -105.13 -53.10 79.31
N MET A 50 -105.98 -53.41 78.35
CA MET A 50 -105.80 -53.04 76.94
C MET A 50 -105.84 -51.53 76.74
N ALA A 51 -106.74 -50.81 77.42
CA ALA A 51 -106.77 -49.35 77.40
C ALA A 51 -105.45 -48.76 77.92
N ARG A 52 -104.96 -49.23 79.08
CA ARG A 52 -103.66 -48.81 79.64
C ARG A 52 -102.48 -49.12 78.71
N ALA A 53 -102.47 -50.31 78.10
CA ALA A 53 -101.42 -50.68 77.14
C ALA A 53 -101.44 -49.76 75.90
N ASN A 54 -102.63 -49.41 75.40
CA ASN A 54 -102.78 -48.48 74.28
C ASN A 54 -102.32 -47.06 74.65
N ASP A 55 -102.63 -46.57 75.85
CA ASP A 55 -102.19 -45.25 76.30
C ASP A 55 -100.67 -45.19 76.49
N SER A 56 -100.06 -46.20 77.13
CA SER A 56 -98.61 -46.29 77.22
C SER A 56 -97.93 -46.44 75.85
N ALA A 57 -98.53 -47.16 74.90
CA ALA A 57 -98.02 -47.24 73.53
C ALA A 57 -98.03 -45.86 72.84
N ARG A 58 -99.09 -45.06 73.05
CA ARG A 58 -99.18 -43.69 72.54
C ARG A 58 -98.12 -42.77 73.16
N GLU A 59 -97.90 -42.86 74.47
CA GLU A 59 -96.85 -42.09 75.15
C GLU A 59 -95.46 -42.46 74.65
N LEU A 60 -95.20 -43.75 74.46
CA LEU A 60 -93.93 -44.26 73.94
C LEU A 60 -93.67 -43.80 72.49
N ASP A 61 -94.70 -43.79 71.65
CA ASP A 61 -94.61 -43.24 70.30
C ASP A 61 -94.39 -41.71 70.32
N GLY A 62 -95.00 -41.00 71.27
CA GLY A 62 -94.74 -39.58 71.52
C GLY A 62 -93.29 -39.31 71.87
N ALA A 63 -92.77 -40.00 72.89
CA ALA A 63 -91.37 -39.88 73.32
C ALA A 63 -90.38 -40.28 72.21
N ARG A 64 -90.68 -41.32 71.42
CA ARG A 64 -89.86 -41.71 70.27
C ARG A 64 -89.80 -40.62 69.20
N ARG A 65 -90.92 -39.96 68.92
CA ARG A 65 -90.97 -38.82 67.98
C ARG A 65 -90.19 -37.62 68.51
N GLU A 66 -90.24 -37.34 69.81
CA GLU A 66 -89.44 -36.27 70.42
C GLU A 66 -87.94 -36.57 70.38
N ILE A 67 -87.53 -37.80 70.71
CA ILE A 67 -86.13 -38.24 70.61
C ILE A 67 -85.64 -38.12 69.16
N ALA A 68 -86.45 -38.50 68.17
CA ALA A 68 -86.10 -38.32 66.77
C ALA A 68 -85.88 -36.84 66.42
N LYS A 69 -86.82 -35.96 66.79
CA LYS A 69 -86.69 -34.51 66.58
C LYS A 69 -85.45 -33.92 67.24
N LEU A 70 -85.15 -34.32 68.48
CA LEU A 70 -83.96 -33.84 69.20
C LEU A 70 -82.67 -34.35 68.56
N ARG A 71 -82.65 -35.60 68.08
CA ARG A 71 -81.51 -36.15 67.33
C ARG A 71 -81.28 -35.40 66.03
N ASP A 72 -82.34 -35.12 65.27
CA ASP A 72 -82.24 -34.34 64.03
C ASP A 72 -81.69 -32.94 64.31
N ARG A 73 -82.14 -32.28 65.38
CA ARG A 73 -81.62 -30.97 65.78
C ARG A 73 -80.15 -31.01 66.21
N VAL A 74 -79.72 -32.07 66.90
CA VAL A 74 -78.31 -32.24 67.27
C VAL A 74 -77.45 -32.48 66.02
N GLU A 75 -77.90 -33.30 65.07
CA GLU A 75 -77.19 -33.50 63.80
C GLU A 75 -77.13 -32.22 62.96
N GLU A 76 -78.16 -31.37 63.03
CA GLU A 76 -78.14 -30.04 62.44
C GLU A 76 -77.08 -29.13 63.11
N LEU A 77 -77.02 -29.10 64.43
CA LEU A 77 -76.04 -28.31 65.19
C LEU A 77 -74.60 -28.83 65.09
N LYS A 78 -74.40 -30.12 64.78
CA LYS A 78 -73.08 -30.72 64.56
C LYS A 78 -72.46 -30.33 63.23
N LYS A 79 -73.25 -29.87 62.25
CA LYS A 79 -72.71 -29.38 60.99
C LYS A 79 -71.88 -28.13 61.27
N PRO A 80 -70.64 -28.06 60.76
CA PRO A 80 -69.85 -26.84 60.88
C PRO A 80 -70.64 -25.65 60.32
N PRO A 81 -70.62 -24.49 60.99
CA PRO A 81 -71.23 -23.28 60.46
C PRO A 81 -70.56 -22.95 59.12
N GLU A 82 -71.34 -22.89 58.04
CA GLU A 82 -70.83 -22.57 56.69
C GLU A 82 -70.73 -21.06 56.48
N ARG A 83 -71.50 -20.29 57.27
CA ARG A 83 -71.55 -18.84 57.18
C ARG A 83 -71.25 -18.18 58.52
N VAL A 84 -70.75 -16.96 58.47
CA VAL A 84 -70.44 -16.16 59.67
C VAL A 84 -71.72 -15.88 60.48
N GLU A 85 -72.87 -15.79 59.82
CA GLU A 85 -74.16 -15.60 60.49
C GLU A 85 -74.60 -16.79 61.35
N ASP A 86 -74.07 -18.00 61.08
CA ASP A 86 -74.39 -19.22 61.82
C ASP A 86 -73.56 -19.35 63.11
N LEU A 87 -72.60 -18.44 63.33
CA LEU A 87 -71.75 -18.38 64.51
C LEU A 87 -72.44 -17.65 65.67
N ASP A 88 -72.11 -18.01 66.91
CA ASP A 88 -72.54 -17.25 68.09
C ASP A 88 -72.03 -15.79 68.03
N GLU A 89 -72.78 -14.84 68.61
CA GLU A 89 -72.46 -13.40 68.57
C GLU A 89 -71.01 -13.07 68.99
N ARG A 90 -70.48 -13.79 69.97
CA ARG A 90 -69.08 -13.62 70.41
C ARG A 90 -68.10 -14.01 69.32
N MET A 91 -68.36 -15.12 68.64
CA MET A 91 -67.52 -15.64 67.56
C MET A 91 -67.62 -14.74 66.32
N GLN A 92 -68.81 -14.23 66.00
CA GLN A 92 -69.01 -13.21 64.97
C GLN A 92 -68.16 -11.96 65.24
N ARG A 93 -68.17 -11.44 66.47
CA ARG A 93 -67.32 -10.31 66.86
C ARG A 93 -65.83 -10.62 66.75
N THR A 94 -65.40 -11.84 67.06
CA THR A 94 -63.99 -12.22 66.86
C THR A 94 -63.59 -12.33 65.39
N VAL A 95 -64.50 -12.79 64.52
CA VAL A 95 -64.28 -12.80 63.07
C VAL A 95 -64.16 -11.37 62.54
N GLN A 96 -65.09 -10.48 62.92
CA GLN A 96 -65.02 -9.07 62.54
C GLN A 96 -63.73 -8.38 63.03
N LEU A 97 -63.29 -8.69 64.26
CA LEU A 97 -62.03 -8.17 64.79
C LEU A 97 -60.83 -8.71 64.01
N ALA A 98 -60.83 -10.00 63.66
CA ALA A 98 -59.78 -10.61 62.85
C ALA A 98 -59.74 -10.04 61.43
N GLU A 99 -60.89 -9.82 60.80
CA GLU A 99 -61.02 -9.16 59.49
C GLU A 99 -60.48 -7.72 59.55
N THR A 100 -60.83 -6.97 60.60
CA THR A 100 -60.32 -5.61 60.81
C THR A 100 -58.80 -5.63 60.98
N GLN A 101 -58.27 -6.55 61.79
CA GLN A 101 -56.82 -6.71 61.97
C GLN A 101 -56.11 -7.14 60.67
N ALA A 102 -56.70 -8.04 59.89
CA ALA A 102 -56.17 -8.43 58.60
C ALA A 102 -56.14 -7.25 57.63
N ALA A 103 -57.20 -6.45 57.58
CA ALA A 103 -57.26 -5.22 56.78
C ALA A 103 -56.18 -4.21 57.23
N GLU A 104 -55.95 -4.05 58.54
CA GLU A 104 -54.86 -3.20 59.05
C GLU A 104 -53.47 -3.72 58.66
N ILE A 105 -53.24 -5.03 58.73
CA ILE A 105 -51.97 -5.65 58.33
C ILE A 105 -51.73 -5.44 56.84
N LEU A 106 -52.74 -5.67 56.01
CA LEU A 106 -52.66 -5.44 54.56
C LEU A 106 -52.39 -3.97 54.26
N ALA A 107 -53.12 -3.04 54.85
CA ALA A 107 -52.90 -1.60 54.66
C ALA A 107 -51.49 -1.17 55.07
N ARG A 108 -50.96 -1.70 56.19
CA ARG A 108 -49.58 -1.43 56.63
C ARG A 108 -48.56 -2.04 55.67
N ALA A 109 -48.79 -3.25 55.18
CA ALA A 109 -47.91 -3.91 54.22
C ALA A 109 -47.88 -3.18 52.88
N GLU A 110 -49.04 -2.76 52.37
CA GLU A 110 -49.18 -1.95 51.15
C GLU A 110 -48.45 -0.60 51.30
N ALA A 111 -48.67 0.13 52.39
CA ALA A 111 -47.98 1.38 52.65
C ALA A 111 -46.45 1.21 52.77
N ALA A 112 -46.00 0.13 53.42
CA ALA A 112 -44.57 -0.18 53.52
C ALA A 112 -43.96 -0.55 52.15
N ALA A 113 -44.69 -1.32 51.34
CA ALA A 113 -44.29 -1.65 49.98
C ALA A 113 -44.20 -0.39 49.12
N GLU A 114 -45.23 0.45 49.11
CA GLU A 114 -45.26 1.69 48.32
C GLU A 114 -44.11 2.63 48.71
N LYS A 115 -43.82 2.76 50.02
CA LYS A 115 -42.67 3.52 50.50
C LYS A 115 -41.35 2.96 49.95
N ASN A 116 -41.15 1.64 50.02
CA ASN A 116 -39.93 1.00 49.52
C ASN A 116 -39.81 1.16 47.99
N TRP A 117 -40.90 0.97 47.24
CA TRP A 117 -40.95 1.22 45.80
C TRP A 117 -40.60 2.66 45.46
N ALA A 118 -41.13 3.64 46.20
CA ALA A 118 -40.84 5.05 46.00
C ALA A 118 -39.37 5.37 46.30
N GLU A 119 -38.79 4.81 47.36
CA GLU A 119 -37.37 4.99 47.71
C GLU A 119 -36.45 4.35 46.66
N SER A 120 -36.72 3.10 46.27
CA SER A 120 -35.98 2.40 45.22
C SER A 120 -36.05 3.14 43.89
N SER A 121 -37.26 3.57 43.47
CA SER A 121 -37.45 4.35 42.25
C SER A 121 -36.67 5.67 42.27
N LYS A 122 -36.59 6.36 43.42
CA LYS A 122 -35.76 7.57 43.56
C LYS A 122 -34.27 7.27 43.38
N VAL A 123 -33.77 6.16 43.93
CA VAL A 123 -32.36 5.75 43.75
C VAL A 123 -32.09 5.40 42.29
N SER A 124 -32.96 4.62 41.65
CA SER A 124 -32.84 4.28 40.23
C SER A 124 -32.86 5.52 39.34
N LYS A 125 -33.74 6.50 39.62
CA LYS A 125 -33.79 7.77 38.88
C LYS A 125 -32.49 8.57 39.03
N ARG A 126 -31.99 8.74 40.27
CA ARG A 126 -30.71 9.44 40.51
C ARG A 126 -29.54 8.75 39.81
N LEU A 127 -29.52 7.42 39.82
CA LEU A 127 -28.49 6.64 39.14
C LEU A 127 -28.58 6.83 37.62
N HIS A 128 -29.80 6.78 37.06
CA HIS A 128 -30.03 7.02 35.65
C HIS A 128 -29.60 8.44 35.23
N GLU A 129 -30.00 9.47 35.98
CA GLU A 129 -29.59 10.86 35.75
C GLU A 129 -28.06 11.01 35.79
N ARG A 130 -27.38 10.33 36.71
CA ARG A 130 -25.91 10.35 36.78
C ARG A 130 -25.27 9.66 35.58
N TYR A 131 -25.80 8.51 35.15
CA TYR A 131 -25.31 7.82 33.95
C TYR A 131 -25.56 8.63 32.68
N GLN A 132 -26.72 9.26 32.56
CA GLN A 132 -27.03 10.14 31.44
C GLN A 132 -26.02 11.30 31.38
N LYS A 133 -25.77 11.98 32.49
CA LYS A 133 -24.76 13.05 32.56
C LYS A 133 -23.36 12.54 32.21
N LEU A 134 -22.99 11.34 32.68
CA LEU A 134 -21.71 10.73 32.33
C LEU A 134 -21.60 10.45 30.84
N LEU A 135 -22.65 9.91 30.22
CA LEU A 135 -22.68 9.67 28.77
C LEU A 135 -22.56 10.98 28.00
N GLU A 136 -23.31 12.02 28.39
CA GLU A 136 -23.22 13.36 27.78
C GLU A 136 -21.80 13.94 27.89
N THR A 137 -21.11 13.78 29.03
CA THR A 137 -19.71 14.21 29.16
C THR A 137 -18.76 13.40 28.28
N LEU A 138 -18.96 12.08 28.17
CA LEU A 138 -18.13 11.23 27.33
C LEU A 138 -18.32 11.54 25.85
N ASP A 139 -19.56 11.79 25.42
CA ASP A 139 -19.86 12.22 24.05
C ASP A 139 -19.23 13.58 23.75
N SER A 140 -19.33 14.54 24.69
CA SER A 140 -18.69 15.86 24.56
C SER A 140 -17.17 15.73 24.41
N HIS A 141 -16.52 14.92 25.25
CA HIS A 141 -15.08 14.68 25.16
C HIS A 141 -14.69 13.95 23.86
N ALA A 142 -15.51 13.00 23.40
CA ALA A 142 -15.26 12.31 22.14
C ALA A 142 -15.31 13.29 20.95
N ASP A 143 -16.24 14.24 20.96
CA ASP A 143 -16.36 15.25 19.91
C ASP A 143 -15.24 16.31 19.98
N GLU A 144 -14.82 16.71 21.18
CA GLU A 144 -13.63 17.56 21.38
C GLU A 144 -12.37 16.89 20.82
N LEU A 145 -12.12 15.63 21.17
CA LEU A 145 -10.96 14.86 20.68
C LEU A 145 -10.98 14.69 19.16
N LYS A 146 -12.15 14.43 18.56
CA LYS A 146 -12.28 14.36 17.09
C LYS A 146 -11.92 15.70 16.46
N ARG A 147 -12.44 16.81 16.99
CA ARG A 147 -12.16 18.16 16.49
C ARG A 147 -10.66 18.48 16.59
N GLU A 148 -10.04 18.22 17.74
CA GLU A 148 -8.60 18.42 17.92
C GLU A 148 -7.78 17.55 16.95
N HIS A 149 -8.18 16.31 16.72
CA HIS A 149 -7.53 15.42 15.76
C HIS A 149 -7.67 15.92 14.33
N GLU A 150 -8.87 16.34 13.92
CA GLU A 150 -9.13 16.91 12.60
C GLU A 150 -8.33 18.20 12.38
N GLU A 151 -8.24 19.07 13.39
CA GLU A 151 -7.44 20.29 13.36
C GLU A 151 -5.95 19.99 13.26
N ALA A 152 -5.43 19.02 14.03
CA ALA A 152 -4.04 18.59 13.96
C ALA A 152 -3.70 17.97 12.59
N LEU A 153 -4.60 17.15 12.03
CA LEU A 153 -4.43 16.58 10.70
C LEU A 153 -4.50 17.66 9.60
N ALA A 154 -5.41 18.62 9.72
CA ALA A 154 -5.51 19.74 8.79
C ALA A 154 -4.24 20.61 8.83
N ALA A 155 -3.74 20.93 10.03
CA ALA A 155 -2.52 21.71 10.23
C ALA A 155 -1.28 20.99 9.68
N THR A 156 -1.11 19.70 9.99
CA THR A 156 0.01 18.90 9.46
C THR A 156 -0.06 18.75 7.96
N LYS A 157 -1.26 18.54 7.38
CA LYS A 157 -1.45 18.50 5.92
C LYS A 157 -1.10 19.83 5.27
N ALA A 158 -1.52 20.95 5.84
CA ALA A 158 -1.17 22.28 5.35
C ALA A 158 0.34 22.53 5.40
N GLU A 159 1.00 22.12 6.49
CA GLU A 159 2.44 22.27 6.64
C GLU A 159 3.23 21.38 5.65
N VAL A 160 2.83 20.12 5.48
CA VAL A 160 3.43 19.23 4.48
C VAL A 160 3.25 19.79 3.07
N GLN A 161 2.07 20.33 2.74
CA GLN A 161 1.83 21.00 1.46
C GLN A 161 2.75 22.21 1.29
N ARG A 162 2.87 23.07 2.31
CA ARG A 162 3.78 24.22 2.29
C ARG A 162 5.22 23.77 2.08
N MET A 163 5.73 22.84 2.88
CA MET A 163 7.08 22.28 2.72
C MET A 163 7.30 21.68 1.33
N THR A 164 6.32 20.96 0.78
CA THR A 164 6.41 20.36 -0.56
C THR A 164 6.49 21.43 -1.64
N THR A 165 5.65 22.47 -1.56
CA THR A 165 5.68 23.58 -2.52
C THR A 165 6.97 24.40 -2.42
N GLU A 166 7.50 24.62 -1.21
CA GLU A 166 8.78 25.28 -0.99
C GLU A 166 9.96 24.45 -1.51
N ALA A 167 9.95 23.14 -1.28
CA ALA A 167 10.96 22.23 -1.81
C ALA A 167 10.93 22.21 -3.35
N ALA A 168 9.74 22.18 -3.97
CA ALA A 168 9.59 22.26 -5.42
C ALA A 168 10.15 23.58 -5.97
N LYS A 169 9.82 24.72 -5.36
CA LYS A 169 10.37 26.04 -5.73
C LYS A 169 11.88 26.10 -5.58
N ARG A 170 12.45 25.57 -4.49
CA ARG A 170 13.91 25.51 -4.29
C ARG A 170 14.59 24.65 -5.35
N ARG A 171 14.00 23.51 -5.70
CA ARG A 171 14.53 22.66 -6.78
C ARG A 171 14.56 23.41 -8.11
N GLU A 172 13.45 24.05 -8.47
CA GLU A 172 13.36 24.83 -9.71
C GLU A 172 14.38 25.98 -9.74
N GLN A 173 14.56 26.70 -8.63
CA GLN A 173 15.59 27.74 -8.51
C GLN A 173 17.01 27.19 -8.71
N LEU A 174 17.35 26.09 -8.05
CA LEU A 174 18.66 25.45 -8.20
C LEU A 174 18.89 24.94 -9.63
N ASP A 175 17.85 24.37 -10.25
CA ASP A 175 17.91 23.90 -11.63
C ASP A 175 18.12 25.06 -12.60
N ALA A 176 17.41 26.18 -12.42
CA ALA A 176 17.57 27.40 -13.20
C ALA A 176 18.97 28.01 -13.02
N GLU A 177 19.48 28.09 -11.79
CA GLU A 177 20.85 28.57 -11.51
C GLU A 177 21.91 27.67 -12.14
N ALA A 178 21.75 26.36 -12.05
CA ALA A 178 22.65 25.39 -12.65
C ALA A 178 22.64 25.52 -14.18
N GLU A 179 21.48 25.70 -14.80
CA GLU A 179 21.37 25.93 -16.23
C GLU A 179 22.02 27.25 -16.65
N HIS A 180 21.81 28.33 -15.88
CA HIS A 180 22.45 29.61 -16.13
C HIS A 180 23.99 29.50 -16.07
N LYS A 181 24.52 28.77 -15.08
CA LYS A 181 25.96 28.48 -14.97
C LYS A 181 26.46 27.65 -16.15
N ARG A 182 25.74 26.59 -16.55
CA ARG A 182 26.08 25.76 -17.72
C ARG A 182 26.15 26.61 -18.99
N ARG A 183 25.14 27.43 -19.27
CA ARG A 183 25.10 28.32 -20.45
C ARG A 183 26.24 29.34 -20.44
N ARG A 184 26.56 29.92 -19.28
CA ARG A 184 27.69 30.85 -19.15
C ARG A 184 29.03 30.17 -19.43
N ILE A 185 29.27 29.01 -18.83
CA ILE A 185 30.49 28.23 -19.08
C ILE A 185 30.60 27.86 -20.55
N GLU A 186 29.51 27.42 -21.17
CA GLU A 186 29.48 27.07 -22.60
C GLU A 186 29.81 28.29 -23.48
N SER A 187 29.20 29.45 -23.21
CA SER A 187 29.49 30.70 -23.93
C SER A 187 30.94 31.15 -23.77
N ASP A 188 31.48 31.09 -22.54
CA ASP A 188 32.86 31.45 -22.24
C ASP A 188 33.83 30.47 -22.93
N PHE A 189 33.51 29.16 -22.93
CA PHE A 189 34.29 28.14 -23.61
C PHE A 189 34.29 28.32 -25.12
N GLN A 190 33.13 28.52 -25.74
CA GLN A 190 33.01 28.79 -27.18
C GLN A 190 33.80 30.06 -27.57
N SER A 191 33.72 31.11 -26.75
CA SER A 191 34.47 32.36 -26.98
C SER A 191 35.98 32.14 -26.91
N ARG A 192 36.46 31.38 -25.92
CA ARG A 192 37.88 31.01 -25.80
C ARG A 192 38.35 30.15 -26.96
N LEU A 193 37.57 29.13 -27.33
CA LEU A 193 37.91 28.23 -28.43
C LEU A 193 37.92 28.98 -29.77
N ALA A 194 37.01 29.93 -29.99
CA ALA A 194 37.00 30.80 -31.16
C ALA A 194 38.23 31.74 -31.19
N ALA A 195 38.59 32.33 -30.05
CA ALA A 195 39.78 33.17 -29.93
C ALA A 195 41.08 32.38 -30.18
N GLU A 196 41.19 31.17 -29.62
CA GLU A 196 42.33 30.28 -29.83
C GLU A 196 42.43 29.80 -31.28
N LYS A 197 41.30 29.40 -31.89
CA LYS A 197 41.26 29.08 -33.32
C LYS A 197 41.72 30.24 -34.18
N SER A 198 41.20 31.46 -33.94
CA SER A 198 41.64 32.64 -34.70
C SER A 198 43.12 32.96 -34.48
N ALA A 199 43.64 32.80 -33.26
CA ALA A 199 45.06 33.00 -32.98
C ALA A 199 45.94 31.96 -33.70
N LEU A 200 45.53 30.69 -33.71
CA LEU A 200 46.24 29.62 -34.42
C LEU A 200 46.17 29.81 -35.93
N GLU A 201 45.02 30.19 -36.48
CA GLU A 201 44.85 30.54 -37.90
C GLU A 201 45.77 31.70 -38.29
N LYS A 202 45.86 32.74 -37.47
CA LYS A 202 46.83 33.84 -37.67
C LYS A 202 48.26 33.35 -37.63
N HIS A 203 48.65 32.54 -36.64
CA HIS A 203 50.00 32.00 -36.54
C HIS A 203 50.37 31.15 -37.77
N VAL A 204 49.45 30.30 -38.25
CA VAL A 204 49.64 29.51 -39.48
C VAL A 204 49.74 30.43 -40.71
N ALA A 205 48.89 31.46 -40.81
CA ALA A 205 48.96 32.44 -41.89
C ALA A 205 50.29 33.23 -41.88
N ASP A 206 50.75 33.64 -40.71
CA ASP A 206 52.02 34.35 -40.52
C ASP A 206 53.20 33.43 -40.86
N GLN A 207 53.19 32.19 -40.38
CA GLN A 207 54.23 31.20 -40.67
C GLN A 207 54.27 30.82 -42.15
N THR A 208 53.12 30.64 -42.80
CA THR A 208 53.06 30.35 -44.24
C THR A 208 53.52 31.55 -45.07
N THR A 209 53.16 32.78 -44.67
CA THR A 209 53.65 34.01 -45.31
C THR A 209 55.16 34.19 -45.11
N ALA A 210 55.66 34.00 -43.89
CA ALA A 210 57.09 34.06 -43.60
C ALA A 210 57.88 32.98 -44.36
N SER A 211 57.35 31.76 -44.44
CA SER A 211 57.94 30.65 -45.19
C SER A 211 57.98 30.94 -46.70
N LYS A 212 56.88 31.45 -47.27
CA LYS A 212 56.82 31.90 -48.68
C LYS A 212 57.85 32.99 -48.95
N ASN A 213 57.87 34.05 -48.13
CA ASN A 213 58.84 35.14 -48.26
C ASN A 213 60.29 34.66 -48.14
N ALA A 214 60.57 33.72 -47.22
CA ALA A 214 61.91 33.15 -47.06
C ALA A 214 62.30 32.26 -48.25
N ALA A 215 61.36 31.48 -48.80
CA ALA A 215 61.58 30.69 -50.01
C ALA A 215 61.84 31.59 -51.22
N GLU A 216 61.04 32.64 -51.40
CA GLU A 216 61.22 33.65 -52.45
C GLU A 216 62.58 34.36 -52.33
N ARG A 217 62.99 34.76 -51.12
CA ARG A 217 64.32 35.34 -50.87
C ARG A 217 65.44 34.37 -51.22
N ARG A 218 65.37 33.11 -50.78
CA ARG A 218 66.39 32.10 -51.12
C ARG A 218 66.47 31.84 -52.62
N ILE A 219 65.32 31.79 -53.31
CA ILE A 219 65.29 31.63 -54.77
C ILE A 219 65.91 32.86 -55.44
N ALA A 220 65.58 34.08 -54.99
CA ALA A 220 66.15 35.31 -55.53
C ALA A 220 67.67 35.39 -55.29
N GLU A 221 68.13 35.09 -54.08
CA GLU A 221 69.56 35.04 -53.72
C GLU A 221 70.31 33.98 -54.53
N ALA A 222 69.76 32.75 -54.62
CA ALA A 222 70.36 31.67 -55.42
C ALA A 222 70.38 32.01 -56.92
N THR A 223 69.35 32.68 -57.43
CA THR A 223 69.29 33.13 -58.83
C THR A 223 70.31 34.25 -59.09
N ALA A 224 70.46 35.19 -58.14
CA ALA A 224 71.46 36.25 -58.23
C ALA A 224 72.89 35.71 -58.18
N GLU A 225 73.16 34.76 -57.27
CA GLU A 225 74.47 34.12 -57.16
C GLU A 225 74.77 33.22 -58.37
N ALA A 226 73.79 32.46 -58.86
CA ALA A 226 73.92 31.71 -60.10
C ALA A 226 74.23 32.62 -61.28
N LYS A 227 73.54 33.77 -61.38
CA LYS A 227 73.83 34.79 -62.40
C LYS A 227 75.26 35.34 -62.25
N ARG A 228 75.70 35.66 -61.02
CA ARG A 228 77.07 36.13 -60.75
C ARG A 228 78.12 35.09 -61.14
N LEU A 229 77.92 33.82 -60.78
CA LEU A 229 78.81 32.71 -61.16
C LEU A 229 78.86 32.51 -62.67
N VAL A 230 77.71 32.60 -63.36
CA VAL A 230 77.65 32.54 -64.82
C VAL A 230 78.36 33.74 -65.45
N ASP A 231 78.16 34.96 -64.94
CA ASP A 231 78.83 36.17 -65.43
C ASP A 231 80.34 36.10 -65.21
N GLU A 232 80.80 35.66 -64.02
CA GLU A 232 82.21 35.45 -63.70
C GLU A 232 82.84 34.33 -64.55
N ALA A 233 82.15 33.21 -64.74
CA ALA A 233 82.60 32.12 -65.59
C ALA A 233 82.68 32.57 -67.06
N THR A 234 81.70 33.33 -67.53
CA THR A 234 81.69 33.90 -68.88
C THR A 234 82.83 34.92 -69.03
N ALA A 235 83.09 35.75 -68.03
CA ALA A 235 84.21 36.69 -68.05
C ALA A 235 85.58 35.98 -68.03
N LYS A 236 85.75 34.92 -67.22
CA LYS A 236 86.96 34.08 -67.23
C LYS A 236 87.13 33.34 -68.55
N ALA A 237 86.05 32.79 -69.10
CA ALA A 237 86.07 32.13 -70.41
C ALA A 237 86.46 33.13 -71.52
N ARG A 238 85.90 34.35 -71.50
CA ARG A 238 86.31 35.43 -72.41
C ARG A 238 87.78 35.76 -72.26
N LYS A 239 88.28 35.98 -71.03
CA LYS A 239 89.71 36.21 -70.79
C LYS A 239 90.60 35.09 -71.31
N LEU A 240 90.25 33.83 -71.05
CA LEU A 240 91.00 32.68 -71.55
C LEU A 240 91.00 32.62 -73.08
N VAL A 241 89.86 32.93 -73.71
CA VAL A 241 89.76 33.01 -75.18
C VAL A 241 90.60 34.17 -75.69
N ASP A 242 90.55 35.35 -75.07
CA ASP A 242 91.34 36.53 -75.47
C ASP A 242 92.84 36.28 -75.29
N GLU A 243 93.26 35.67 -74.18
CA GLU A 243 94.65 35.27 -73.91
C GLU A 243 95.13 34.21 -74.91
N ALA A 244 94.31 33.18 -75.18
CA ALA A 244 94.62 32.15 -76.17
C ALA A 244 94.68 32.73 -77.59
N THR A 245 93.82 33.71 -77.92
CA THR A 245 93.84 34.41 -79.20
C THR A 245 95.08 35.29 -79.30
N ALA A 246 95.43 36.05 -78.26
CA ALA A 246 96.65 36.86 -78.22
C ALA A 246 97.93 36.01 -78.25
N GLU A 247 97.92 34.80 -77.69
CA GLU A 247 99.03 33.86 -77.79
C GLU A 247 99.09 33.21 -79.18
N ALA A 248 97.95 32.88 -79.78
CA ALA A 248 97.87 32.44 -81.17
C ALA A 248 98.39 33.53 -82.13
N ASP A 249 98.02 34.79 -81.93
CA ASP A 249 98.50 35.94 -82.71
C ASP A 249 99.99 36.17 -82.52
N ARG A 250 100.51 36.03 -81.27
CA ARG A 250 101.96 36.07 -81.01
C ARG A 250 102.70 34.97 -81.73
N ARG A 251 102.25 33.71 -81.64
CA ARG A 251 102.86 32.58 -82.38
C ARG A 251 102.78 32.78 -83.89
N THR A 252 101.70 33.36 -84.39
CA THR A 252 101.54 33.67 -85.82
C THR A 252 102.50 34.77 -86.26
N THR A 253 102.70 35.78 -85.42
CA THR A 253 103.65 36.87 -85.65
C THR A 253 105.09 36.36 -85.61
N GLU A 254 105.46 35.58 -84.59
CA GLU A 254 106.78 34.93 -84.49
C GLU A 254 107.03 33.98 -85.68
N ALA A 255 106.03 33.18 -86.08
CA ALA A 255 106.13 32.33 -87.26
C ALA A 255 106.33 33.17 -88.54
N ASN A 256 105.62 34.28 -88.69
CA ASN A 256 105.80 35.20 -89.81
C ASN A 256 107.17 35.89 -89.79
N GLU A 257 107.69 36.29 -88.63
CA GLU A 257 109.05 36.83 -88.49
C GLU A 257 110.12 35.80 -88.87
N VAL A 258 109.96 34.54 -88.45
CA VAL A 258 110.83 33.43 -88.87
C VAL A 258 110.77 33.23 -90.38
N VAL A 259 109.57 33.26 -90.98
CA VAL A 259 109.39 33.16 -92.43
C VAL A 259 110.04 34.35 -93.15
N SER A 260 109.86 35.59 -92.66
CA SER A 260 110.52 36.78 -93.21
C SER A 260 112.04 36.70 -93.10
N ARG A 261 112.57 36.18 -91.98
CA ARG A 261 114.01 35.97 -91.79
C ARG A 261 114.56 34.91 -92.75
N LEU A 262 113.86 33.79 -92.93
CA LEU A 262 114.20 32.77 -93.93
C LEU A 262 114.14 33.30 -95.37
N THR A 263 113.15 34.16 -95.66
CA THR A 263 113.01 34.81 -96.97
C THR A 263 114.17 35.77 -97.23
N ARG A 264 114.60 36.54 -96.23
CA ARG A 264 115.78 37.42 -96.30
C ARG A 264 117.06 36.63 -96.57
N ILE A 265 117.28 35.53 -95.85
CA ILE A 265 118.43 34.63 -96.08
C ILE A 265 118.39 34.05 -97.51
N ARG A 266 117.20 33.69 -98.01
CA ARG A 266 117.01 33.19 -99.38
C ARG A 266 117.39 34.24 -100.43
N GLU A 267 116.97 35.49 -100.25
CA GLU A 267 117.34 36.58 -101.18
C GLU A 267 118.84 36.95 -101.08
N GLU A 268 119.43 36.93 -99.88
CA GLU A 268 120.88 37.12 -99.68
C GLU A 268 121.70 35.98 -100.32
N ALA A 269 121.21 34.74 -100.30
CA ALA A 269 121.83 33.60 -100.99
C ALA A 269 121.72 33.72 -102.53
N ARG A 270 120.57 34.20 -103.05
CA ARG A 270 120.41 34.49 -104.48
C ARG A 270 121.35 35.60 -104.96
N ALA A 271 121.52 36.65 -104.17
CA ALA A 271 122.44 37.75 -104.50
C ALA A 271 123.90 37.27 -104.59
N ARG A 272 124.35 36.42 -103.65
CA ARG A 272 125.72 35.86 -103.65
C ARG A 272 125.98 34.88 -104.80
N LEU A 273 124.96 34.14 -105.26
CA LEU A 273 125.07 33.26 -106.44
C LEU A 273 125.16 34.07 -107.75
N ALA A 274 124.45 35.20 -107.85
CA ALA A 274 124.54 36.09 -109.01
C ALA A 274 125.91 36.77 -109.14
N GLU A 275 126.57 37.06 -108.01
CA GLU A 275 127.90 37.67 -107.96
C GLU A 275 129.01 36.67 -108.38
N ALA A 276 128.84 35.38 -108.09
CA ALA A 276 129.76 34.32 -108.53
C ALA A 276 129.68 34.03 -110.03
N ASP A 277 128.50 34.16 -110.64
CA ASP A 277 128.29 33.93 -112.08
C ASP A 277 128.93 35.02 -112.97
N GLN A 278 129.08 36.25 -112.44
CA GLN A 278 129.76 37.35 -113.15
C GLN A 278 131.28 37.17 -113.25
N VAL A 279 131.91 36.49 -112.29
CA VAL A 279 133.37 36.28 -112.27
C VAL A 279 133.77 35.16 -113.24
N LEU A 280 132.92 34.15 -113.44
CA LEU A 280 133.19 33.03 -114.36
C LEU A 280 133.12 33.42 -115.83
N ARG A 281 132.19 34.32 -116.22
CA ARG A 281 132.07 34.78 -117.62
C ARG A 281 133.26 35.59 -118.14
N ARG A 282 134.15 36.10 -117.26
CA ARG A 282 135.29 36.94 -117.68
C ARG A 282 136.51 36.15 -118.15
N SER A 283 136.51 34.82 -117.98
CA SER A 283 137.71 33.98 -118.13
C SER A 283 137.70 33.06 -119.36
N GLU A 284 136.60 32.96 -120.11
CA GLU A 284 136.37 31.87 -121.07
C GLU A 284 136.44 32.27 -122.56
N ALA A 285 136.65 33.54 -122.91
CA ALA A 285 136.56 34.01 -124.31
C ALA A 285 137.90 34.05 -125.10
N ALA A 286 138.95 33.31 -124.69
CA ALA A 286 140.28 33.45 -125.30
C ALA A 286 140.92 32.20 -125.94
N LEU A 287 140.28 31.02 -126.02
CA LEU A 287 140.85 29.90 -126.79
C LEU A 287 139.77 28.99 -127.43
N ILE A 288 139.87 28.86 -128.75
CA ILE A 288 139.11 28.04 -129.73
C ILE A 288 140.18 27.50 -130.73
N PRO A 289 140.05 26.43 -131.57
CA PRO A 289 139.13 25.26 -131.75
C PRO A 289 139.93 23.90 -131.76
N PRO A 290 139.51 22.70 -132.32
CA PRO A 290 138.37 22.33 -133.18
C PRO A 290 137.64 20.96 -132.96
N SER A 291 136.54 20.84 -133.73
CA SER A 291 135.96 19.69 -134.48
C SER A 291 135.48 18.37 -133.82
N ASP A 292 134.25 18.03 -134.27
CA ASP A 292 133.72 16.73 -134.72
C ASP A 292 133.02 15.72 -133.77
N GLU A 293 131.79 15.42 -134.23
CA GLU A 293 131.12 14.12 -134.36
C GLU A 293 130.48 13.36 -133.17
N GLU A 294 129.20 13.05 -133.44
CA GLU A 294 128.48 11.80 -133.14
C GLU A 294 127.94 11.45 -131.72
N ALA A 295 126.60 11.36 -131.70
CA ALA A 295 125.81 10.16 -131.40
C ALA A 295 125.63 9.64 -129.95
N THR A 296 124.34 9.41 -129.62
CA THR A 296 123.78 8.25 -128.87
C THR A 296 124.08 8.18 -127.35
N VAL A 297 123.25 7.65 -126.43
CA VAL A 297 121.98 6.90 -126.42
C VAL A 297 121.48 6.86 -124.95
N ILE A 298 120.17 7.08 -124.77
CA ILE A 298 119.17 6.33 -123.97
C ILE A 298 119.61 5.60 -122.68
N THR A 299 118.85 5.80 -121.60
CA THR A 299 118.00 4.79 -120.87
C THR A 299 117.82 5.19 -119.38
N LYS A 300 116.58 5.45 -118.92
CA LYS A 300 115.54 4.51 -118.43
C LYS A 300 115.74 4.22 -116.93
N ALA A 301 114.77 4.20 -116.03
CA ALA A 301 113.37 4.63 -115.96
C ALA A 301 112.84 4.35 -114.54
N ALA A 302 111.67 4.92 -114.25
CA ALA A 302 110.54 4.33 -113.50
C ALA A 302 110.77 4.07 -111.99
N SER A 303 109.78 4.15 -111.10
CA SER A 303 108.32 4.18 -111.13
C SER A 303 107.91 4.78 -109.76
N ARG A 304 106.98 5.71 -109.54
CA ARG A 304 105.54 5.78 -109.87
C ARG A 304 104.69 4.64 -109.23
N PRO A 305 103.38 4.83 -108.99
CA PRO A 305 102.79 5.39 -107.75
C PRO A 305 101.46 4.68 -107.33
N GLY A 306 100.73 5.25 -106.36
CA GLY A 306 99.29 5.55 -106.51
C GLY A 306 98.23 4.55 -106.02
N ALA A 307 97.37 5.04 -105.11
CA ALA A 307 95.91 5.14 -105.27
C ALA A 307 95.40 6.28 -104.39
#